data_AF-A0AAV8UPV7-F1
#
_entry.id   AF-A0AAV8UPV7-F1
#
_cell.length_a   1.000
_cell.length_b   1.000
_cell.length_c   1.000
_cell.angle_alpha   90.00
_cell.angle_beta   90.00
_cell.angle_gamma   90.00
#
_symmetry.space_group_name_H-M   'P 1'
#
loop_
_entity.id
_entity.type
_entity.pdbx_description
1 polymer ?
#
loop_
_entity_poly.entity_id
_entity_poly.type
_entity_poly.pdbx_seq_one_letter_code
_entity_poly.pdbx_strand_id
1 'polypeptide(L)'
;MAFVSGFGGVGRSNRISSERAVRGFVKSSREIGGRVTVVVASLDRERIWNKSYQLDELEDKDSTTTALYLNRDGTVDCGNTTGPIPKLASGEWDLDPKNNRFMMKLTRTFEQDTGDYEVKRTYDGEMSMSKDEELINFEGKLILRDFPVGYFKMISASDDLPEEHMKALG
;
A
#
# COMPACT_ATOMS: atom_id res chain seq x y z
N MET A 1 -2.11 29.00 -70.36
CA MET A 1 -1.18 29.76 -69.50
C MET A 1 -0.72 28.85 -68.36
N ALA A 2 0.33 29.20 -67.61
CA ALA A 2 1.04 28.30 -66.70
C ALA A 2 1.46 28.99 -65.39
N PHE A 3 1.81 28.19 -64.37
CA PHE A 3 2.48 28.55 -63.10
C PHE A 3 1.64 29.44 -62.13
N VAL A 4 1.67 29.34 -60.78
CA VAL A 4 1.99 28.29 -59.76
C VAL A 4 0.90 28.44 -58.65
N SER A 5 0.86 27.93 -57.40
CA SER A 5 1.58 27.04 -56.44
C SER A 5 0.58 26.73 -55.28
N GLY A 6 0.80 25.86 -54.28
CA GLY A 6 1.82 24.83 -54.04
C GLY A 6 1.75 24.29 -52.59
N PHE A 7 2.35 23.11 -52.35
CA PHE A 7 2.71 22.49 -51.04
C PHE A 7 1.68 22.29 -49.90
N GLY A 8 1.56 21.02 -49.48
CA GLY A 8 0.98 20.57 -48.20
C GLY A 8 0.28 19.21 -48.34
N GLY A 9 0.56 18.17 -47.55
CA GLY A 9 1.61 17.97 -46.56
C GLY A 9 1.73 16.46 -46.19
N VAL A 10 2.88 16.01 -45.70
CA VAL A 10 3.12 14.58 -45.40
C VAL A 10 2.39 14.16 -44.12
N GLY A 11 1.67 13.03 -44.16
CA GLY A 11 0.90 12.54 -43.00
C GLY A 11 1.76 11.88 -41.91
N ARG A 12 1.20 11.80 -40.69
CA ARG A 12 1.68 10.95 -39.59
C ARG A 12 0.51 10.51 -38.71
N SER A 13 0.59 9.28 -38.19
CA SER A 13 -0.40 8.75 -37.23
C SER A 13 -0.16 9.38 -35.86
N ASN A 14 -1.21 10.00 -35.29
CA ASN A 14 -1.09 10.71 -34.01
C ASN A 14 -1.59 9.83 -32.84
N ARG A 15 -0.74 8.88 -32.43
CA ARG A 15 -0.87 8.16 -31.16
C ARG A 15 -0.40 9.09 -30.03
N ILE A 16 -1.31 9.76 -29.33
CA ILE A 16 -1.00 10.60 -28.16
C ILE A 16 -1.36 9.85 -26.87
N SER A 17 -0.48 9.97 -25.87
CA SER A 17 -0.48 9.24 -24.61
C SER A 17 -1.59 9.66 -23.64
N SER A 18 -1.99 8.73 -22.79
CA SER A 18 -2.89 8.95 -21.66
C SER A 18 -2.13 9.48 -20.43
N GLU A 19 -1.75 10.76 -20.45
CA GLU A 19 -1.19 11.44 -19.27
C GLU A 19 -2.23 12.36 -18.62
N ARG A 20 -3.12 11.74 -17.82
CA ARG A 20 -4.12 12.48 -17.03
C ARG A 20 -3.48 13.02 -15.75
N ALA A 21 -2.59 14.00 -15.90
CA ALA A 21 -1.86 14.62 -14.80
C ALA A 21 -2.82 15.11 -13.70
N VAL A 22 -2.75 14.47 -12.53
CA VAL A 22 -3.62 14.77 -11.39
C VAL A 22 -3.11 16.04 -10.71
N ARG A 23 -3.66 17.19 -11.10
CA ARG A 23 -3.33 18.48 -10.46
C ARG A 23 -3.85 18.51 -9.03
N GLY A 24 -2.96 18.23 -8.07
CA GLY A 24 -3.22 18.44 -6.65
C GLY A 24 -3.62 19.88 -6.36
N PHE A 25 -4.69 20.06 -5.58
CA PHE A 25 -5.22 21.36 -5.19
C PHE A 25 -4.65 21.79 -3.84
N VAL A 26 -3.65 22.67 -3.85
CA VAL A 26 -3.25 23.38 -2.62
C VAL A 26 -4.32 24.42 -2.28
N LYS A 27 -4.82 24.41 -1.05
CA LYS A 27 -5.63 25.51 -0.50
C LYS A 27 -5.00 26.07 0.76
N SER A 28 -4.74 27.37 0.73
CA SER A 28 -4.35 28.17 1.90
C SER A 28 -5.45 28.17 2.96
N SER A 29 -5.06 28.04 4.22
CA SER A 29 -5.97 28.14 5.38
C SER A 29 -6.34 29.59 5.66
N ARG A 30 -7.59 29.82 6.12
CA ARG A 30 -7.99 31.08 6.76
C ARG A 30 -9.09 30.79 7.78
N GLU A 31 -8.75 30.88 9.06
CA GLU A 31 -9.68 30.63 10.15
C GLU A 31 -10.74 31.74 10.29
N ILE A 32 -12.02 31.37 10.21
CA ILE A 32 -13.11 32.07 10.91
C ILE A 32 -14.15 31.02 11.34
N GLY A 33 -14.40 30.90 12.65
CA GLY A 33 -15.70 30.43 13.18
C GLY A 33 -15.93 28.91 13.29
N GLY A 34 -15.43 28.30 14.37
CA GLY A 34 -16.21 27.35 15.16
C GLY A 34 -16.63 26.02 14.53
N ARG A 35 -16.02 25.58 13.43
CA ARG A 35 -16.17 24.22 12.90
C ARG A 35 -14.81 23.56 12.71
N VAL A 36 -14.58 22.47 13.44
CA VAL A 36 -13.45 21.57 13.19
C VAL A 36 -13.65 20.95 11.82
N THR A 37 -12.99 21.53 10.81
CA THR A 37 -12.90 20.93 9.49
C THR A 37 -11.82 19.86 9.61
N VAL A 38 -12.21 18.59 9.66
CA VAL A 38 -11.26 17.49 9.52
C VAL A 38 -10.69 17.60 8.11
N VAL A 39 -9.49 18.15 8.01
CA VAL A 39 -8.70 18.09 6.78
C VAL A 39 -8.27 16.65 6.65
N VAL A 40 -9.07 15.86 5.94
CA VAL A 40 -8.59 14.60 5.37
C VAL A 40 -7.51 15.01 4.38
N ALA A 41 -6.26 14.98 4.84
CA ALA A 41 -5.10 15.11 3.96
C ALA A 41 -5.29 14.10 2.83
N SER A 42 -4.93 14.47 1.60
CA SER A 42 -5.04 13.53 0.47
C SER A 42 -4.26 12.27 0.85
N LEU A 43 -4.97 11.15 0.92
CA LEU A 43 -4.43 9.84 1.30
C LEU A 43 -3.63 9.28 0.13
N ASP A 44 -2.63 10.04 -0.29
CA ASP A 44 -1.88 9.77 -1.50
C ASP A 44 -1.14 8.45 -1.30
N ARG A 45 -1.46 7.46 -2.14
CA ARG A 45 -0.78 6.15 -2.19
C ARG A 45 0.75 6.30 -2.19
N GLU A 46 1.22 7.43 -2.73
CA GLU A 46 2.63 7.82 -2.76
C GLU A 46 3.29 7.99 -1.38
N ARG A 47 2.53 8.14 -0.29
CA ARG A 47 3.06 8.16 1.09
C ARG A 47 3.26 6.77 1.71
N ILE A 48 2.71 5.71 1.12
CA ILE A 48 2.60 4.36 1.72
C ILE A 48 3.63 3.37 1.17
N TRP A 49 3.82 3.36 -0.16
CA TRP A 49 4.78 2.49 -0.84
C TRP A 49 6.24 2.83 -0.53
N ASN A 50 7.13 1.87 -0.83
CA ASN A 50 8.57 1.92 -0.58
C ASN A 50 8.92 2.25 0.88
N LYS A 51 8.19 1.61 1.81
CA LYS A 51 8.34 1.79 3.25
C LYS A 51 8.21 0.47 3.99
N SER A 52 8.97 0.41 5.08
CA SER A 52 8.99 -0.68 6.06
C SER A 52 7.88 -0.48 7.11
N TYR A 53 7.21 -1.56 7.48
CA TYR A 53 6.07 -1.57 8.40
C TYR A 53 6.20 -2.70 9.42
N GLN A 54 5.75 -2.47 10.65
CA GLN A 54 5.46 -3.53 11.60
C GLN A 54 3.97 -3.85 11.54
N LEU A 55 3.61 -5.08 11.18
CA LEU A 55 2.27 -5.65 11.29
C LEU A 55 2.16 -6.42 12.59
N ASP A 56 1.23 -6.04 13.46
CA ASP A 56 0.80 -6.79 14.63
C ASP A 56 -0.58 -7.44 14.34
N GLU A 57 -0.65 -8.76 14.46
CA GLU A 57 -1.82 -9.59 14.24
C GLU A 57 -2.32 -10.15 15.59
N LEU A 58 -3.59 -9.93 15.92
CA LEU A 58 -4.22 -10.42 17.14
C LEU A 58 -5.38 -11.35 16.77
N GLU A 59 -5.19 -12.66 16.93
CA GLU A 59 -6.17 -13.72 16.62
C GLU A 59 -6.54 -14.47 17.92
N ASP A 60 -7.80 -14.36 18.35
CA ASP A 60 -8.31 -14.78 19.67
C ASP A 60 -7.47 -14.34 20.88
N LYS A 61 -6.46 -15.14 21.24
CA LYS A 61 -5.56 -14.98 22.40
C LYS A 61 -4.09 -14.82 22.00
N ASP A 62 -3.77 -15.11 20.74
CA ASP A 62 -2.41 -15.28 20.23
C ASP A 62 -2.05 -14.04 19.40
N SER A 63 -0.84 -13.51 19.63
CA SER A 63 -0.35 -12.29 18.99
C SER A 63 0.92 -12.57 18.20
N THR A 64 0.94 -12.21 16.91
CA THR A 64 2.11 -12.34 16.03
C THR A 64 2.51 -10.97 15.49
N THR A 65 3.80 -10.66 15.52
CA THR A 65 4.37 -9.47 14.89
C THR A 65 5.17 -9.89 13.66
N THR A 66 5.05 -9.18 12.55
CA THR A 66 5.77 -9.41 11.29
C THR A 66 6.26 -8.09 10.69
N ALA A 67 7.53 -8.00 10.32
CA ALA A 67 8.05 -6.90 9.51
C ALA A 67 7.63 -7.08 8.04
N LEU A 68 7.16 -6.01 7.40
CA LEU A 68 6.71 -6.00 6.00
C LEU A 68 7.33 -4.84 5.23
N TYR A 69 7.41 -4.98 3.90
CA TYR A 69 7.68 -3.87 2.98
C TYR A 69 6.55 -3.77 1.94
N LEU A 70 6.03 -2.56 1.71
CA LEU A 70 4.96 -2.32 0.74
C LEU A 70 5.55 -1.77 -0.57
N ASN A 71 5.64 -2.59 -1.62
CA ASN A 71 6.24 -2.19 -2.90
C ASN A 71 5.32 -1.31 -3.75
N ARG A 72 5.92 -0.56 -4.69
CA ARG A 72 5.20 0.34 -5.63
C ARG A 72 4.05 -0.32 -6.37
N ASP A 73 4.31 -1.53 -6.86
CA ASP A 73 3.47 -2.28 -7.78
C ASP A 73 2.24 -2.91 -7.09
N GLY A 74 2.17 -2.83 -5.76
CA GLY A 74 1.14 -3.49 -4.96
C GLY A 74 1.60 -4.81 -4.35
N THR A 75 2.84 -5.27 -4.54
CA THR A 75 3.35 -6.47 -3.86
C THR A 75 3.77 -6.16 -2.40
N VAL A 76 3.84 -7.22 -1.58
CA VAL A 76 4.29 -7.16 -0.18
C VAL A 76 5.40 -8.18 0.06
N ASP A 77 6.57 -7.70 0.46
CA ASP A 77 7.64 -8.55 1.00
C ASP A 77 7.45 -8.75 2.51
N CYS A 78 7.74 -9.94 3.00
CA CYS A 78 7.69 -10.29 4.42
C CYS A 78 9.11 -10.53 4.95
N GLY A 79 9.48 -9.80 6.00
CA GLY A 79 10.72 -9.99 6.75
C GLY A 79 10.51 -10.85 8.00
N ASN A 80 11.28 -10.53 9.06
CA ASN A 80 11.26 -11.25 10.34
C ASN A 80 9.86 -11.29 10.98
N THR A 81 9.56 -12.37 11.69
CA THR A 81 8.34 -12.51 12.49
C THR A 81 8.58 -13.17 13.84
N THR A 82 7.75 -12.84 14.83
CA THR A 82 7.75 -13.48 16.16
C THR A 82 6.91 -14.77 16.23
N GLY A 83 6.11 -15.05 15.19
CA GLY A 83 5.35 -16.29 15.06
C GLY A 83 6.16 -17.42 14.40
N PRO A 84 5.49 -18.49 13.91
CA PRO A 84 6.12 -19.52 13.10
C PRO A 84 6.81 -18.91 11.87
N ILE A 85 8.00 -19.38 11.53
CA ILE A 85 8.77 -18.89 10.37
C ILE A 85 8.21 -19.54 9.09
N PRO A 86 7.77 -18.75 8.09
CA PRO A 86 7.31 -19.30 6.81
C PRO A 86 8.49 -19.75 5.93
N LYS A 87 8.27 -20.83 5.17
CA LYS A 87 9.18 -21.32 4.11
C LYS A 87 9.11 -20.45 2.86
N LEU A 88 7.95 -19.85 2.60
CA LEU A 88 7.73 -18.82 1.59
C LEU A 88 6.63 -17.87 2.08
N ALA A 89 6.77 -16.58 1.81
CA ALA A 89 5.72 -15.59 2.05
C ALA A 89 5.60 -14.66 0.83
N SER A 90 4.39 -14.22 0.55
CA SER A 90 4.06 -13.29 -0.53
C SER A 90 2.77 -12.54 -0.21
N GLY A 91 2.57 -11.37 -0.79
CA GLY A 91 1.33 -10.65 -0.62
C GLY A 91 1.05 -9.56 -1.64
N GLU A 92 -0.16 -9.05 -1.57
CA GLU A 92 -0.68 -7.94 -2.38
C GLU A 92 -1.32 -6.89 -1.47
N TRP A 93 -1.22 -5.60 -1.80
CA TRP A 93 -1.86 -4.49 -1.09
C TRP A 93 -2.45 -3.45 -2.05
N ASP A 94 -3.52 -2.81 -1.60
CA ASP A 94 -4.19 -1.71 -2.28
C ASP A 94 -4.74 -0.67 -1.28
N LEU A 95 -4.94 0.54 -1.78
CA LEU A 95 -5.60 1.62 -1.04
C LEU A 95 -6.63 2.31 -1.93
N ASP A 96 -7.88 2.40 -1.46
CA ASP A 96 -8.86 3.33 -2.00
C ASP A 96 -8.85 4.64 -1.18
N PRO A 97 -8.15 5.70 -1.65
CA PRO A 97 -8.03 6.97 -0.92
C PRO A 97 -9.34 7.76 -0.86
N LYS A 98 -10.39 7.36 -1.61
CA LYS A 98 -11.70 8.03 -1.56
C LYS A 98 -12.55 7.52 -0.40
N ASN A 99 -12.33 6.27 0.00
CA ASN A 99 -13.09 5.56 1.03
C ASN A 99 -12.24 5.27 2.29
N ASN A 100 -11.03 5.84 2.39
CA ASN A 100 -10.03 5.57 3.44
C ASN A 100 -9.66 4.09 3.63
N ARG A 101 -9.92 3.23 2.62
CA ARG A 101 -9.86 1.78 2.79
C ARG A 101 -8.52 1.22 2.36
N PHE A 102 -7.82 0.59 3.30
CA PHE A 102 -6.64 -0.23 3.05
C PHE A 102 -7.06 -1.70 2.96
N MET A 103 -6.54 -2.41 1.96
CA MET A 103 -6.69 -3.85 1.84
C MET A 103 -5.35 -4.50 1.56
N MET A 104 -5.00 -5.54 2.31
CA MET A 104 -3.84 -6.38 2.07
C MET A 104 -4.22 -7.85 2.10
N LYS A 105 -3.49 -8.69 1.38
CA LYS A 105 -3.60 -10.15 1.40
C LYS A 105 -2.20 -10.73 1.57
N LEU A 106 -2.01 -11.58 2.57
CA LEU A 106 -0.77 -12.34 2.73
C LEU A 106 -1.04 -13.84 2.54
N THR A 107 -0.18 -14.49 1.76
CA THR A 107 -0.05 -15.95 1.67
C THR A 107 1.28 -16.35 2.29
N ARG A 108 1.22 -17.16 3.35
CA ARG A 108 2.40 -17.73 4.00
C ARG A 108 2.36 -19.25 3.88
N THR A 109 3.39 -19.84 3.31
CA THR A 109 3.57 -21.29 3.17
C THR A 109 4.52 -21.79 4.25
N PHE A 110 4.11 -22.84 4.94
CA PHE A 110 4.85 -23.44 6.05
C PHE A 110 5.12 -24.92 5.74
N GLU A 111 6.29 -25.40 6.17
CA GLU A 111 6.67 -26.81 6.04
C GLU A 111 6.14 -27.62 7.25
N GLN A 112 5.78 -28.88 7.01
CA GLN A 112 5.44 -29.87 8.04
C GLN A 112 5.86 -31.26 7.56
N ASP A 113 6.03 -32.21 8.48
CA ASP A 113 6.44 -33.59 8.20
C ASP A 113 5.55 -34.33 7.18
N THR A 114 4.32 -33.86 6.98
CA THR A 114 3.34 -34.43 6.04
C THR A 114 3.20 -33.65 4.72
N GLY A 115 3.92 -32.54 4.56
CA GLY A 115 3.88 -31.66 3.38
C GLY A 115 3.72 -30.18 3.71
N ASP A 116 3.91 -29.32 2.71
CA ASP A 116 3.71 -27.87 2.83
C ASP A 116 2.21 -27.52 2.94
N TYR A 117 1.88 -26.49 3.74
CA TYR A 117 0.54 -25.94 3.86
C TYR A 117 0.53 -24.41 3.78
N GLU A 118 -0.54 -23.84 3.21
CA GLU A 118 -0.72 -22.39 3.05
C GLU A 118 -1.68 -21.82 4.09
N VAL A 119 -1.28 -20.70 4.72
CA VAL A 119 -2.16 -19.81 5.48
C VAL A 119 -2.39 -18.55 4.65
N LYS A 120 -3.67 -18.21 4.41
CA LYS A 120 -4.09 -17.07 3.60
C LYS A 120 -4.94 -16.13 4.44
N ARG A 121 -4.47 -14.89 4.61
CA ARG A 121 -5.10 -13.84 5.43
C ARG A 121 -5.43 -12.63 4.59
N THR A 122 -6.58 -12.02 4.84
CA THR A 122 -6.94 -10.70 4.30
C THR A 122 -7.03 -9.70 5.46
N TYR A 123 -6.46 -8.53 5.26
CA TYR A 123 -6.41 -7.43 6.21
C TYR A 123 -7.27 -6.31 5.60
N ASP A 124 -8.39 -5.99 6.23
CA ASP A 124 -9.37 -5.01 5.73
C ASP A 124 -9.60 -3.95 6.79
N GLY A 125 -9.18 -2.71 6.50
CA GLY A 125 -9.08 -1.66 7.51
C GLY A 125 -8.97 -0.25 6.95
N GLU A 126 -8.65 0.69 7.84
CA GLU A 126 -8.60 2.12 7.53
C GLU A 126 -7.21 2.70 7.83
N MET A 127 -6.83 3.74 7.08
CA MET A 127 -5.58 4.48 7.31
C MET A 127 -5.81 5.65 8.28
N SER A 128 -4.83 5.90 9.14
CA SER A 128 -4.73 7.13 9.94
C SER A 128 -3.28 7.62 10.00
N MET A 129 -3.11 8.91 10.28
CA MET A 129 -1.79 9.54 10.49
C MET A 129 -1.70 10.08 11.92
N SER A 130 -0.48 10.13 12.47
CA SER A 130 -0.22 10.91 13.69
C SER A 130 -0.53 12.40 13.46
N LYS A 131 -0.71 13.17 14.54
CA LYS A 131 -0.99 14.62 14.49
C LYS A 131 0.11 15.41 13.76
N ASP A 132 1.32 14.86 13.75
CA ASP A 132 2.53 15.45 13.22
C ASP A 132 2.83 14.94 11.79
N GLU A 133 1.91 14.16 11.20
CA GLU A 133 1.99 13.47 9.89
C GLU A 133 3.14 12.45 9.69
N GLU A 134 4.07 12.33 10.65
CA GLU A 134 5.26 11.46 10.53
C GLU A 134 4.95 9.95 10.51
N LEU A 135 3.93 9.49 11.25
CA LEU A 135 3.64 8.07 11.43
C LEU A 135 2.32 7.66 10.77
N ILE A 136 2.41 6.72 9.84
CA ILE A 136 1.26 6.08 9.19
C ILE A 136 0.84 4.87 10.01
N ASN A 137 -0.43 4.80 10.34
CA ASN A 137 -1.06 3.66 11.00
C ASN A 137 -2.17 3.11 10.10
N PHE A 138 -2.32 1.79 10.10
CA PHE A 138 -3.50 1.11 9.59
C PHE A 138 -4.07 0.22 10.68
N GLU A 139 -5.38 0.17 10.82
CA GLU A 139 -6.05 -0.73 11.76
C GLU A 139 -7.35 -1.27 11.18
N GLY A 140 -7.70 -2.50 11.54
CA GLY A 140 -8.87 -3.16 10.97
C GLY A 140 -8.98 -4.63 11.33
N LYS A 141 -9.69 -5.38 10.49
CA LYS A 141 -10.06 -6.77 10.73
C LYS A 141 -9.10 -7.73 10.04
N LEU A 142 -8.69 -8.75 10.76
CA LEU A 142 -8.06 -9.94 10.21
C LEU A 142 -9.16 -10.91 9.75
N ILE A 143 -9.15 -11.25 8.46
CA ILE A 143 -10.18 -12.07 7.80
C ILE A 143 -9.56 -13.36 7.28
N LEU A 144 -10.20 -14.49 7.58
CA LEU A 144 -9.88 -15.82 7.08
C LEU A 144 -11.13 -16.44 6.44
N ARG A 145 -11.06 -16.76 5.15
CA ARG A 145 -12.17 -17.40 4.40
C ARG A 145 -13.51 -16.65 4.59
N ASP A 146 -13.46 -15.33 4.42
CA ASP A 146 -14.57 -14.38 4.55
C ASP A 146 -15.13 -14.18 5.98
N PHE A 147 -14.59 -14.87 7.00
CA PHE A 147 -14.93 -14.64 8.41
C PHE A 147 -13.89 -13.75 9.11
N PRO A 148 -14.32 -12.74 9.90
CA PRO A 148 -13.41 -12.01 10.78
C PRO A 148 -12.98 -12.93 11.94
N VAL A 149 -11.67 -13.08 12.13
CA VAL A 149 -11.07 -13.95 13.15
C VAL A 149 -10.21 -13.18 14.17
N GLY A 150 -9.99 -11.89 13.92
CA GLY A 150 -9.14 -11.07 14.76
C GLY A 150 -9.05 -9.63 14.28
N TYR A 151 -8.08 -8.92 14.84
CA TYR A 151 -7.72 -7.56 14.46
C TYR A 151 -6.28 -7.50 13.99
N PHE A 152 -5.97 -6.49 13.18
CA PHE A 152 -4.59 -6.14 12.89
C PHE A 152 -4.35 -4.65 13.18
N LYS A 153 -3.10 -4.34 13.51
CA LYS A 153 -2.55 -3.00 13.47
C LYS A 153 -1.27 -3.04 12.64
N MET A 154 -1.05 -2.04 11.80
CA MET A 154 0.19 -1.90 11.04
C MET A 154 0.73 -0.48 11.18
N ILE A 155 1.99 -0.32 11.57
CA ILE A 155 2.61 0.98 11.85
C ILE A 155 3.86 1.14 10.99
N SER A 156 4.05 2.32 10.39
CA SER A 156 5.28 2.63 9.64
C SER A 156 6.50 2.57 10.56
N ALA A 157 7.47 1.72 10.23
CA ALA A 157 8.69 1.52 10.98
C ALA A 157 9.86 2.29 10.35
N SER A 158 10.81 2.72 11.18
CA SER A 158 12.05 3.38 10.75
C SER A 158 13.10 2.35 10.28
N ASP A 159 12.74 1.60 9.26
CA ASP A 159 13.60 0.75 8.43
C ASP A 159 14.45 -0.34 9.13
N ASP A 160 13.81 -1.16 9.97
CA ASP A 160 14.40 -2.37 10.57
C ASP A 160 14.51 -3.58 9.60
N LEU A 161 14.61 -3.35 8.29
CA LEU A 161 14.79 -4.41 7.29
C LEU A 161 16.27 -4.61 6.94
N PRO A 162 16.77 -5.85 6.81
CA PRO A 162 18.18 -6.10 6.51
C PRO A 162 18.53 -5.62 5.09
N GLU A 163 19.65 -4.90 4.99
CA GLU A 163 20.15 -4.24 3.76
C GLU A 163 20.34 -5.20 2.56
N GLU A 164 20.38 -6.50 2.79
CA GLU A 164 20.46 -7.53 1.74
C GLU A 164 19.20 -7.61 0.88
N HIS A 165 18.00 -7.31 1.42
CA HIS A 165 16.76 -7.26 0.64
C HIS A 165 16.66 -6.00 -0.23
N MET A 166 17.27 -4.88 0.18
CA MET A 166 17.31 -3.64 -0.62
C MET A 166 18.06 -3.80 -1.96
N LYS A 167 18.89 -4.84 -2.10
CA LYS A 167 19.80 -5.04 -3.25
C LYS A 167 19.20 -5.82 -4.42
N ALA A 168 17.92 -6.22 -4.33
CA ALA A 168 17.21 -6.92 -5.40
C ALA A 168 16.64 -6.01 -6.52
N LEU A 169 16.82 -4.69 -6.42
CA LEU A 169 16.23 -3.67 -7.30
C LEU A 169 17.28 -2.81 -8.06
N GLY A 170 18.47 -3.37 -8.30
CA GLY A 170 19.58 -2.72 -9.04
C GLY A 170 19.83 -3.32 -10.43
#